data_AF-A0A2T0Q3Y6-F1
#
_entry.id   AF-A0A2T0Q3Y6-F1
#
_cell.length_a   1.000
_cell.length_b   1.000
_cell.length_c   1.000
_cell.angle_alpha   90.00
_cell.angle_beta   90.00
_cell.angle_gamma   90.00
#
_symmetry.space_group_name_H-M   'P 1'
#
loop_
_entity.id
_entity.type
_entity.pdbx_description
1 polymer ?
#
loop_
_entity_poly.entity_id
_entity_poly.type
_entity_poly.pdbx_seq_one_letter_code
_entity_poly.pdbx_strand_id
1 'polypeptide(L)'
;MVGYGLGPLSAEAAAFGADLLAAAAHTLPSAIVVDIGRTPDGWAVIEANAAWAGGHYTADPEGALDVVLRAAAPAGAVGEHDRRFVRRPAPAPAP
;
A
#
# COMPACT_ATOMS: atom_id res chain seq x y z
N MET A 1 2.55 -15.36 -21.82
CA MET A 1 1.87 -14.06 -21.71
C MET A 1 1.03 -14.10 -20.44
N VAL A 2 1.56 -13.59 -19.33
CA VAL A 2 0.75 -13.42 -18.10
C VAL A 2 -0.07 -12.16 -18.35
N GLY A 3 -1.38 -12.31 -18.53
CA GLY A 3 -2.26 -11.15 -18.71
C GLY A 3 -2.27 -10.32 -17.43
N TYR A 4 -1.80 -9.08 -17.50
CA TYR A 4 -2.08 -8.09 -16.47
C TYR A 4 -3.56 -7.75 -16.55
N GLY A 5 -4.39 -8.57 -15.91
CA GLY A 5 -5.81 -8.31 -15.82
C GLY A 5 -6.01 -7.07 -14.95
N LEU A 6 -6.46 -5.97 -15.55
CA LEU A 6 -7.01 -4.81 -14.84
C LEU A 6 -8.34 -5.13 -14.14
N GLY A 7 -8.73 -6.41 -14.06
CA GLY A 7 -9.99 -6.87 -13.48
C GLY A 7 -9.91 -6.96 -11.95
N PRO A 8 -11.02 -7.36 -11.30
CA PRO A 8 -11.04 -7.53 -9.86
C PRO A 8 -9.97 -8.51 -9.39
N LEU A 9 -9.50 -8.33 -8.16
CA LEU A 9 -8.63 -9.28 -7.48
C LEU A 9 -9.20 -10.70 -7.62
N SER A 10 -8.35 -11.66 -8.00
CA SER A 10 -8.76 -13.07 -7.95
C SER A 10 -9.09 -13.45 -6.51
N ALA A 11 -9.96 -14.46 -6.32
CA ALA A 11 -10.32 -14.93 -4.98
C ALA A 11 -9.08 -15.36 -4.16
N GLU A 12 -8.08 -15.94 -4.82
CA GLU A 12 -6.81 -16.32 -4.19
C GLU A 12 -5.98 -15.11 -3.76
N ALA A 13 -5.91 -14.06 -4.59
CA ALA A 13 -5.20 -12.83 -4.25
C ALA A 13 -5.90 -12.11 -3.08
N ALA A 14 -7.24 -12.07 -3.09
CA ALA A 14 -8.03 -11.50 -2.00
C ALA A 14 -7.83 -12.26 -0.69
N ALA A 15 -7.82 -13.60 -0.72
CA ALA A 15 -7.57 -14.43 0.45
C ALA A 15 -6.15 -14.19 1.01
N PHE A 16 -5.13 -14.20 0.16
CA PHE A 16 -3.75 -13.92 0.58
C PHE A 16 -3.63 -12.50 1.17
N GLY A 17 -4.25 -11.50 0.54
CA GLY A 17 -4.25 -10.13 1.05
C GLY A 17 -4.93 -10.01 2.42
N ALA A 18 -6.02 -10.73 2.65
CA ALA A 18 -6.69 -10.76 3.95
C ALA A 18 -5.80 -11.39 5.04
N ASP A 19 -5.17 -12.52 4.75
CA ASP A 19 -4.25 -13.19 5.69
C ASP A 19 -3.02 -12.32 5.98
N LEU A 20 -2.47 -11.66 4.95
CA LEU A 20 -1.35 -10.73 5.08
C LEU A 20 -1.72 -9.56 6.00
N LEU A 21 -2.88 -8.93 5.80
CA LEU A 21 -3.33 -7.83 6.64
C LEU A 21 -3.59 -8.29 8.08
N ALA A 22 -4.21 -9.45 8.27
CA ALA A 22 -4.44 -10.01 9.60
C ALA A 22 -3.12 -10.26 10.35
N ALA A 23 -2.09 -10.76 9.66
CA ALA A 23 -0.80 -11.07 10.26
C ALA A 23 0.10 -9.83 10.45
N ALA A 24 0.08 -8.88 9.51
CA ALA A 24 1.13 -7.87 9.39
C ALA A 24 0.66 -6.42 9.26
N ALA A 25 -0.65 -6.11 9.18
CA ALA A 25 -1.09 -4.71 9.03
C ALA A 25 -0.57 -3.79 10.16
N HIS A 26 -0.40 -4.32 11.37
CA HIS A 26 0.16 -3.60 12.50
C HIS A 26 1.63 -3.16 12.30
N THR A 27 2.35 -3.71 11.32
CA THR A 27 3.73 -3.32 10.99
C THR A 27 3.81 -2.31 9.84
N LEU A 28 2.68 -2.00 9.21
CA LEU A 28 2.57 -1.10 8.06
C LEU A 28 1.96 0.27 8.46
N PRO A 29 2.17 1.32 7.63
CA PRO A 29 1.35 2.53 7.71
C PRO A 29 -0.13 2.19 7.49
N SER A 30 -1.00 2.93 8.15
CA SER A 30 -2.46 2.74 8.03
C SER A 30 -3.02 3.14 6.66
N ALA A 31 -2.26 3.90 5.86
CA ALA A 31 -2.57 4.27 4.48
C ALA A 31 -1.39 3.95 3.57
N ILE A 32 -1.44 2.79 2.92
CA ILE A 32 -0.39 2.24 2.07
C ILE A 32 -1.01 1.36 0.97
N VAL A 33 -0.31 1.16 -0.13
CA VAL A 33 -0.62 0.15 -1.13
C VAL A 33 0.40 -0.98 -1.02
N VAL A 34 -0.05 -2.23 -1.04
CA VAL A 34 0.84 -3.40 -1.03
C VAL A 34 0.56 -4.24 -2.26
N ASP A 35 1.56 -4.38 -3.12
CA ASP A 35 1.48 -5.20 -4.30
C ASP A 35 1.83 -6.64 -3.93
N ILE A 36 0.99 -7.57 -4.37
CA ILE A 36 1.14 -9.01 -4.13
C ILE A 36 1.18 -9.76 -5.46
N GLY A 37 1.90 -10.88 -5.48
CA GLY A 37 2.11 -11.63 -6.71
C GLY A 37 2.46 -13.09 -6.46
N ARG A 38 2.38 -13.88 -7.53
CA ARG A 38 2.81 -15.29 -7.53
C ARG A 38 4.32 -15.36 -7.81
N THR A 39 5.00 -16.17 -7.03
CA THR A 39 6.38 -16.63 -7.22
C THR A 39 6.37 -18.16 -7.41
N PRO A 40 7.50 -18.81 -7.78
CA PRO A 40 7.58 -20.27 -7.84
C PRO A 40 7.22 -20.96 -6.51
N ASP A 41 7.41 -20.28 -5.37
CA ASP A 41 7.19 -20.82 -4.03
C ASP A 41 5.80 -20.49 -3.45
N GLY A 42 4.98 -19.70 -4.16
CA GLY A 42 3.63 -19.36 -3.71
C GLY A 42 3.26 -17.89 -3.90
N TRP A 43 2.37 -17.37 -3.05
CA TRP A 43 2.05 -15.95 -3.01
C TRP A 43 3.07 -15.19 -2.14
N ALA A 44 3.43 -13.98 -2.57
CA ALA A 44 4.35 -13.12 -1.84
C ALA A 44 3.93 -11.65 -1.93
N VAL A 45 4.38 -10.87 -0.96
CA VAL A 45 4.47 -9.41 -1.08
C VAL A 45 5.59 -9.08 -2.07
N ILE A 46 5.27 -8.27 -3.06
CA ILE A 46 6.21 -7.80 -4.08
C ILE A 46 6.76 -6.44 -3.68
N GLU A 47 5.88 -5.52 -3.30
CA GLU A 47 6.26 -4.14 -2.97
C GLU A 47 5.28 -3.52 -1.97
N ALA A 48 5.79 -2.57 -1.18
CA ALA A 48 4.99 -1.71 -0.33
C ALA A 48 5.19 -0.25 -0.80
N ASN A 49 4.11 0.33 -1.30
CA ASN A 49 4.10 1.59 -2.03
C ASN A 49 3.37 2.69 -1.25
N ALA A 50 3.90 3.91 -1.33
CA ALA A 50 3.11 5.07 -0.91
C ALA A 50 1.81 5.12 -1.73
N ALA A 51 0.69 5.45 -1.09
CA ALA A 51 -0.62 5.27 -1.70
C ALA A 51 -0.79 6.00 -3.05
N TRP A 52 -0.17 7.18 -3.20
CA TRP A 52 -0.23 7.98 -4.43
C TRP A 52 0.61 7.42 -5.59
N ALA A 53 1.43 6.40 -5.36
CA ALA A 53 2.23 5.74 -6.40
C ALA A 53 1.50 4.53 -7.02
N GLY A 54 0.43 4.04 -6.38
CA GLY A 54 -0.34 2.89 -6.84
C GLY A 54 -1.45 3.25 -7.83
N GLY A 55 -1.79 2.30 -8.70
CA GLY A 55 -3.01 2.38 -9.52
C GLY A 55 -4.26 2.02 -8.71
N HIS A 56 -5.40 2.65 -8.99
CA HIS A 56 -6.68 2.32 -8.32
C HIS A 56 -7.38 1.10 -8.92
N TYR A 57 -7.02 0.68 -10.14
CA TYR A 57 -7.60 -0.48 -10.84
C TYR A 57 -9.14 -0.50 -10.76
N THR A 58 -9.73 -1.58 -10.21
CA THR A 58 -11.18 -1.71 -9.97
C THR A 58 -11.56 -1.49 -8.51
N ALA A 59 -10.67 -0.92 -7.69
CA ALA A 59 -11.02 -0.54 -6.32
C ALA A 59 -12.11 0.56 -6.35
N ASP A 60 -12.86 0.65 -5.25
CA ASP A 60 -13.79 1.77 -5.06
C ASP A 60 -13.01 3.10 -5.13
N PRO A 61 -13.31 3.99 -6.09
CA PRO A 61 -12.53 5.21 -6.29
C PRO A 61 -12.59 6.17 -5.09
N GLU A 62 -13.70 6.21 -4.35
CA GLU A 62 -13.82 7.05 -3.15
C GLU A 62 -12.93 6.51 -2.03
N GLY A 63 -13.02 5.21 -1.73
CA GLY A 63 -12.11 4.57 -0.78
C GLY A 63 -10.63 4.68 -1.17
N ALA A 64 -10.30 4.56 -2.45
CA ALA A 64 -8.93 4.76 -2.94
C ALA A 64 -8.45 6.20 -2.72
N LEU A 65 -9.31 7.20 -2.99
CA LEU A 65 -9.00 8.61 -2.72
C LEU A 65 -8.80 8.86 -1.23
N ASP A 66 -9.63 8.28 -0.36
CA ASP A 66 -9.48 8.41 1.10
C ASP A 66 -8.12 7.89 1.60
N VAL A 67 -7.65 6.76 1.06
CA VAL A 67 -6.31 6.23 1.38
C VAL A 67 -5.21 7.18 0.91
N VAL A 68 -5.33 7.75 -0.29
CA VAL A 68 -4.35 8.73 -0.80
C VAL A 68 -4.33 10.00 0.05
N LEU A 69 -5.49 10.58 0.37
CA LEU A 69 -5.61 11.77 1.20
C LEU A 69 -5.05 11.54 2.60
N ARG A 70 -5.30 10.37 3.19
CA ARG A 70 -4.75 9.98 4.49
C ARG A 70 -3.22 9.82 4.44
N ALA A 71 -2.68 9.19 3.40
CA ALA A 71 -1.23 9.02 3.24
C ALA A 71 -0.50 10.36 3.06
N ALA A 72 -1.15 11.32 2.40
CA ALA A 72 -0.64 12.65 2.12
C ALA A 72 -1.06 13.73 3.14
N ALA A 73 -1.59 13.33 4.30
CA ALA A 73 -2.14 14.27 5.28
C ALA A 73 -1.06 15.24 5.82
N PRO A 74 -1.45 16.47 6.21
CA PRO A 74 -0.54 17.40 6.89
C PRO A 74 0.10 16.76 8.12
N ALA A 75 1.34 17.14 8.44
CA ALA A 75 2.10 16.52 9.53
C ALA A 75 1.37 16.48 10.89
N GLY A 76 0.58 17.53 11.20
CA GLY A 76 -0.23 17.60 12.42
C GLY A 76 -1.44 16.65 12.46
N ALA A 77 -1.87 16.14 11.31
CA ALA A 77 -2.98 15.21 11.15
C ALA A 77 -2.53 13.73 11.07
N VAL A 78 -1.21 13.47 11.09
CA VAL A 78 -0.68 12.09 11.09
C VAL A 78 -0.97 11.43 12.44
N GLY A 79 -1.71 10.32 12.38
CA GLY A 79 -2.06 9.50 13.54
C GLY A 79 -0.84 8.94 14.26
N GLU A 80 -0.98 8.66 15.56
CA GLU A 80 0.14 8.24 16.41
C GLU A 80 0.88 7.00 15.89
N HIS A 81 0.13 5.97 15.47
CA HIS A 81 0.68 4.75 14.87
C HIS A 81 1.57 5.05 13.65
N ASP A 82 1.17 6.02 12.83
CA ASP A 82 1.80 6.29 11.54
C ASP A 82 3.07 7.15 11.65
N ARG A 83 3.25 7.86 12.77
CA ARG A 83 4.38 8.79 12.97
C ARG A 83 5.74 8.13 12.80
N ARG A 84 5.87 6.84 13.12
CA ARG A 84 7.13 6.09 12.97
C ARG A 84 7.54 5.83 11.51
N PHE A 85 6.60 5.95 10.57
CA PHE A 85 6.86 5.76 9.14
C PHE A 85 7.20 7.08 8.42
N VAL A 86 6.89 8.23 9.02
CA VAL A 86 7.25 9.53 8.46
C VAL A 86 8.78 9.65 8.39
N ARG A 87 9.28 9.96 7.20
CA ARG A 87 10.70 10.23 6.96
C ARG A 87 10.90 11.74 6.87
N ARG A 88 11.91 12.27 7.57
CA ARG A 88 12.37 13.63 7.30
C ARG A 88 13.21 13.60 6.03
N PRO A 89 13.03 14.57 5.11
CA PRO A 89 13.99 14.76 4.04
C PRO A 89 15.39 14.89 4.65
N ALA A 90 16.38 14.25 4.04
CA ALA A 90 17.76 14.60 4.32
C ALA A 90 17.94 16.10 4.00
N PRO A 91 18.81 16.83 4.74
CA PRO A 91 19.19 18.16 4.32
C PRO A 91 19.64 18.12 2.86
N ALA A 92 19.24 19.12 2.06
CA ALA A 92 19.79 19.24 0.72
C ALA A 92 21.33 19.31 0.82
N PRO A 93 22.08 18.65 -0.09
CA PRO A 93 23.52 18.82 -0.12
C PRO A 93 23.86 20.30 -0.27
N ALA A 94 24.94 20.74 0.39
CA ALA A 94 25.45 22.09 0.18
C ALA A 94 25.77 22.29 -1.31
N PRO A 95 25.52 23.49 -1.87
CA PRO A 95 25.78 23.80 -3.27
C PRO A 95 27.25 23.60 -3.66
#